data_AF-A0A1I0YKD8-F1
#
_entry.id   AF-A0A1I0YKD8-F1
#
_cell.length_a   1.000
_cell.length_b   1.000
_cell.length_c   1.000
_cell.angle_alpha   90.00
_cell.angle_beta   90.00
_cell.angle_gamma   90.00
#
_symmetry.space_group_name_H-M   'P 1'
#
loop_
_entity.id
_entity.type
_entity.pdbx_description
1 polymer ?
#
loop_
_entity_poly.entity_id
_entity_poly.type
_entity_poly.pdbx_seq_one_letter_code
_entity_poly.pdbx_strand_id
1 'polypeptide(L)'
;MKILKWIFIAIAGLMVCGFLSFMITTKMIGNQNVSQQANTYQDDKSQNKKLKVNAGEYNLGVKEEDFRNAFNENAKSELKDLKIGLVKENIDLYEGDVAHSYNSIVTPYSQHLFVSYEPDTQLVRGIMLTGNPQDELEAIHYIGVITNIVAILNPDLSPEERTNILKKLGMFDGKKTNYRALDTSTQNGNITYKIKGTEKSVDFMVTAKGMNTVTKASTNANDPHNFKLDYDKYIMWKTKVYLNRKQGAAKYNEMKERLTK
;
A
#
# COMPACT_ATOMS: atom_id res chain seq x y z
N MET A 1 17.69 -4.24 42.32
CA MET A 1 16.93 -5.44 41.94
C MET A 1 15.55 -5.40 42.59
N LYS A 2 14.54 -4.73 41.99
CA LYS A 2 13.10 -4.73 42.36
C LYS A 2 12.22 -3.76 41.52
N ILE A 3 12.51 -3.56 40.23
CA ILE A 3 11.65 -2.73 39.33
C ILE A 3 11.21 -3.51 38.06
N LEU A 4 11.65 -4.77 37.90
CA LEU A 4 11.46 -5.56 36.68
C LEU A 4 10.25 -6.53 36.73
N LYS A 5 9.18 -6.21 37.48
CA LYS A 5 8.01 -7.10 37.63
C LYS A 5 6.66 -6.54 37.21
N TRP A 6 6.58 -5.30 36.69
CA TRP A 6 5.30 -4.66 36.36
C TRP A 6 5.06 -4.33 34.88
N ILE A 7 6.00 -4.62 33.97
CA ILE A 7 5.83 -4.31 32.53
C ILE A 7 5.38 -5.55 31.71
N PHE A 8 5.43 -6.76 32.28
CA PHE A 8 5.08 -7.99 31.57
C PHE A 8 3.58 -8.35 31.54
N ILE A 9 2.68 -7.48 32.03
CA ILE A 9 1.22 -7.74 32.06
C ILE A 9 0.44 -6.93 31.00
N ALA A 10 1.06 -5.98 30.29
CA ALA A 10 0.32 -5.03 29.45
C ALA A 10 0.15 -5.40 27.95
N ILE A 11 0.67 -6.53 27.46
CA ILE A 11 0.57 -6.88 26.01
C ILE A 11 -0.06 -8.26 25.74
N ALA A 12 -0.32 -9.06 26.78
CA ALA A 12 -0.95 -10.38 26.63
C ALA A 12 -2.49 -10.37 26.78
N GLY A 13 -3.14 -9.20 26.81
CA GLY A 13 -4.50 -9.06 27.32
C GLY A 13 -5.46 -8.19 26.50
N LEU A 14 -5.42 -8.24 25.16
CA LEU A 14 -6.49 -7.70 24.33
C LEU A 14 -6.80 -8.60 23.13
N MET A 15 -7.21 -9.83 23.44
CA MET A 15 -8.21 -10.53 22.65
C MET A 15 -9.36 -10.93 23.59
N VAL A 16 -10.59 -10.72 23.09
CA VAL A 16 -11.88 -11.25 23.57
C VAL A 16 -12.76 -10.29 24.42
N CYS A 17 -13.88 -9.89 23.78
CA CYS A 17 -15.20 -9.51 24.31
C CYS A 17 -15.48 -8.08 24.84
N GLY A 18 -16.41 -7.40 24.15
CA GLY A 18 -17.73 -7.11 24.71
C GLY A 18 -18.00 -5.70 25.28
N PHE A 19 -18.84 -4.95 24.56
CA PHE A 19 -19.94 -4.07 25.04
C PHE A 19 -19.93 -3.60 26.52
N LEU A 20 -19.92 -2.28 26.78
CA LEU A 20 -21.11 -1.48 27.16
C LEU A 20 -20.77 0.00 27.51
N SER A 21 -21.40 0.92 26.76
CA SER A 21 -21.99 2.25 27.05
C SER A 21 -21.59 3.13 28.25
N PHE A 22 -21.35 4.43 27.97
CA PHE A 22 -22.05 5.62 28.54
C PHE A 22 -21.61 6.91 27.79
N MET A 23 -22.39 7.52 26.87
CA MET A 23 -23.45 8.56 27.01
C MET A 23 -22.99 10.03 27.30
N ILE A 24 -23.30 10.91 26.33
CA ILE A 24 -23.79 12.32 26.41
C ILE A 24 -22.72 13.41 26.76
N THR A 25 -22.58 14.59 26.12
CA THR A 25 -23.48 15.56 25.43
C THR A 25 -22.76 16.31 24.31
N THR A 26 -23.54 16.69 23.30
CA THR A 26 -23.32 17.73 22.28
C THR A 26 -22.91 19.11 22.82
N LYS A 27 -22.03 19.81 22.10
CA LYS A 27 -22.26 21.21 21.70
C LYS A 27 -21.64 21.52 20.34
N MET A 28 -22.48 22.07 19.47
CA MET A 28 -22.23 22.56 18.12
C MET A 28 -21.40 23.86 18.09
N ILE A 29 -21.05 24.24 16.86
CA ILE A 29 -20.73 25.57 16.26
C ILE A 29 -19.27 25.61 15.78
N GLY A 30 -18.92 25.81 14.50
CA GLY A 30 -19.67 26.06 13.25
C GLY A 30 -18.67 25.86 12.09
N ASN A 31 -19.03 25.09 11.06
CA ASN A 31 -19.54 25.52 9.75
C ASN A 31 -18.49 26.20 8.84
N GLN A 32 -18.05 25.50 7.78
CA GLN A 32 -18.15 25.97 6.40
C GLN A 32 -17.87 24.85 5.37
N ASN A 33 -18.99 24.33 4.82
CA ASN A 33 -19.26 23.94 3.42
C ASN A 33 -18.29 23.02 2.66
N VAL A 34 -18.61 21.72 2.76
CA VAL A 34 -18.40 20.70 1.72
C VAL A 34 -19.59 20.76 0.76
N SER A 35 -19.37 20.89 -0.55
CA SER A 35 -20.36 20.45 -1.54
C SER A 35 -20.29 18.93 -1.64
N GLN A 36 -21.08 18.26 -0.80
CA GLN A 36 -21.35 16.82 -0.88
C GLN A 36 -22.32 16.59 -2.05
N GLN A 37 -21.84 16.01 -3.14
CA GLN A 37 -22.69 15.19 -3.99
C GLN A 37 -22.58 13.75 -3.49
N ALA A 38 -23.61 13.36 -2.75
CA ALA A 38 -23.86 11.98 -2.35
C ALA A 38 -24.15 11.16 -3.61
N ASN A 39 -23.26 10.25 -3.96
CA ASN A 39 -23.62 9.09 -4.76
C ASN A 39 -23.78 7.91 -3.82
N THR A 40 -25.03 7.45 -3.78
CA THR A 40 -25.54 6.25 -3.13
C THR A 40 -24.70 5.06 -3.56
N TYR A 41 -23.84 4.56 -2.67
CA TYR A 41 -23.35 3.18 -2.79
C TYR A 41 -24.56 2.29 -2.56
N GLN A 42 -25.01 1.61 -3.62
CA GLN A 42 -25.82 0.42 -3.44
C GLN A 42 -25.02 -0.52 -2.55
N ASP A 43 -25.60 -0.81 -1.38
CA ASP A 43 -25.26 -1.88 -0.48
C ASP A 43 -25.48 -3.20 -1.23
N ASP A 44 -24.53 -3.54 -2.10
CA ASP A 44 -24.40 -4.91 -2.56
C ASP A 44 -23.81 -5.67 -1.38
N LYS A 45 -24.63 -6.54 -0.79
CA LYS A 45 -24.20 -7.50 0.22
C LYS A 45 -23.14 -8.39 -0.42
N SER A 46 -21.90 -7.92 -0.38
CA SER A 46 -20.68 -8.67 -0.67
C SER A 46 -20.68 -9.86 0.28
N GLN A 47 -21.27 -10.96 -0.17
CA GLN A 47 -20.96 -12.26 0.35
C GLN A 47 -19.44 -12.34 0.32
N ASN A 48 -18.83 -12.51 1.49
CA ASN A 48 -17.39 -12.71 1.71
C ASN A 48 -16.85 -13.83 0.80
N LYS A 49 -16.69 -13.53 -0.49
CA LYS A 49 -16.15 -14.45 -1.47
C LYS A 49 -14.67 -14.38 -1.24
N LYS A 50 -14.17 -15.34 -0.47
CA LYS A 50 -12.75 -15.52 -0.20
C LYS A 50 -11.99 -15.35 -1.51
N LEU A 51 -11.16 -14.31 -1.56
CA LEU A 51 -10.32 -14.02 -2.72
C LEU A 51 -9.53 -15.28 -3.05
N LYS A 52 -9.51 -15.67 -4.32
CA LYS A 52 -8.66 -16.78 -4.78
C LYS A 52 -7.37 -16.20 -5.30
N VAL A 53 -6.26 -16.53 -4.65
CA VAL A 53 -4.92 -16.12 -5.06
C VAL A 53 -4.17 -17.35 -5.54
N ASN A 54 -3.79 -17.36 -6.81
CA ASN A 54 -3.00 -18.45 -7.40
C ASN A 54 -1.81 -17.88 -8.17
N ALA A 55 -0.79 -17.45 -7.43
CA ALA A 55 0.37 -16.78 -7.99
C ALA A 55 1.09 -17.66 -9.03
N GLY A 56 1.27 -17.10 -10.23
CA GLY A 56 2.04 -17.68 -11.31
C GLY A 56 3.53 -17.40 -11.17
N GLU A 57 4.28 -17.63 -12.24
CA GLU A 57 5.71 -17.32 -12.28
C GLU A 57 5.97 -15.81 -12.27
N TYR A 58 5.15 -15.04 -13.01
CA TYR A 58 5.37 -13.61 -13.27
C TYR A 58 4.22 -12.69 -12.79
N ASN A 59 3.20 -13.25 -12.14
CA ASN A 59 2.13 -12.47 -11.51
C ASN A 59 1.66 -13.12 -10.20
N LEU A 60 1.01 -12.31 -9.36
CA LEU A 60 0.51 -12.68 -8.05
C LEU A 60 -0.81 -13.46 -8.11
N GLY A 61 -1.36 -13.72 -9.29
CA GLY A 61 -2.57 -14.52 -9.46
C GLY A 61 -3.83 -13.88 -8.88
N VAL A 62 -3.85 -12.55 -8.78
CA VAL A 62 -4.99 -11.73 -8.33
C VAL A 62 -5.17 -10.60 -9.35
N LYS A 63 -6.42 -10.30 -9.73
CA LYS A 63 -6.70 -9.13 -10.58
C LYS A 63 -6.55 -7.84 -9.79
N GLU A 64 -6.15 -6.77 -10.47
CA GLU A 64 -5.96 -5.44 -9.85
C GLU A 64 -7.20 -4.96 -9.09
N GLU A 65 -8.37 -5.06 -9.71
CA GLU A 65 -9.63 -4.66 -9.09
C GLU A 65 -9.97 -5.50 -7.86
N ASP A 66 -9.80 -6.82 -7.94
CA ASP A 66 -10.05 -7.73 -6.83
C ASP A 66 -9.08 -7.45 -5.66
N PHE A 67 -7.81 -7.19 -5.96
CA PHE A 67 -6.82 -6.77 -4.95
C PHE A 67 -7.23 -5.45 -4.29
N ARG A 68 -7.64 -4.45 -5.07
CA ARG A 68 -8.05 -3.14 -4.55
C ARG A 68 -9.29 -3.24 -3.68
N ASN A 69 -10.29 -4.01 -4.11
CA ASN A 69 -11.52 -4.21 -3.35
C ASN A 69 -11.22 -4.92 -2.03
N ALA A 70 -10.46 -6.02 -2.07
CA ALA A 70 -10.04 -6.73 -0.86
C ALA A 70 -9.19 -5.85 0.09
N PHE A 71 -8.33 -4.99 -0.46
CA PHE A 71 -7.55 -4.03 0.33
C PHE A 71 -8.44 -3.07 1.11
N ASN A 72 -9.44 -2.49 0.45
CA ASN A 72 -10.36 -1.55 1.06
C ASN A 72 -11.34 -2.21 2.03
N GLU A 73 -11.86 -3.40 1.69
CA GLU A 73 -12.75 -4.16 2.56
C GLU A 73 -12.03 -4.55 3.86
N ASN A 74 -10.83 -5.14 3.75
CA ASN A 74 -10.05 -5.55 4.93
C ASN A 74 -9.57 -4.33 5.74
N ALA A 75 -9.27 -3.20 5.09
CA ALA A 75 -8.95 -1.96 5.79
C ALA A 75 -10.17 -1.40 6.56
N LYS A 76 -11.38 -1.51 6.02
CA LYS A 76 -12.62 -1.05 6.68
C LYS A 76 -13.07 -1.95 7.83
N SER A 77 -12.79 -3.26 7.77
CA SER A 77 -13.18 -4.20 8.83
C SER A 77 -12.11 -4.34 9.90
N GLU A 78 -10.89 -4.72 9.52
CA GLU A 78 -9.83 -5.14 10.43
C GLU A 78 -8.90 -3.98 10.85
N LEU A 79 -8.78 -2.95 10.01
CA LEU A 79 -7.84 -1.83 10.21
C LEU A 79 -8.53 -0.45 10.21
N LYS A 80 -9.81 -0.41 10.58
CA LYS A 80 -10.68 0.77 10.44
C LYS A 80 -10.11 2.03 11.09
N ASP A 81 -9.40 1.85 12.22
CA ASP A 81 -8.83 2.94 13.01
C ASP A 81 -7.58 3.55 12.35
N LEU A 82 -6.96 2.83 11.40
CA LEU A 82 -5.78 3.29 10.65
C LEU A 82 -6.12 4.13 9.41
N LYS A 83 -7.41 4.25 9.05
CA LYS A 83 -7.87 5.05 7.89
C LYS A 83 -7.06 4.76 6.61
N ILE A 84 -6.76 3.48 6.39
CA ILE A 84 -6.03 3.00 5.21
C ILE A 84 -7.02 2.85 4.05
N GLY A 85 -6.62 3.23 2.84
CA GLY A 85 -7.48 3.09 1.66
C GLY A 85 -6.74 3.18 0.34
N LEU A 86 -7.26 2.50 -0.68
CA LEU A 86 -6.74 2.43 -2.04
C LEU A 86 -7.84 2.83 -3.02
N VAL A 87 -7.84 4.08 -3.46
CA VAL A 87 -8.90 4.64 -4.32
C VAL A 87 -8.34 4.85 -5.72
N LYS A 88 -8.93 4.19 -6.74
CA LYS A 88 -8.50 4.35 -8.14
C LYS A 88 -8.82 5.75 -8.69
N GLU A 89 -9.94 6.33 -8.28
CA GLU A 89 -10.32 7.69 -8.63
C GLU A 89 -9.26 8.67 -8.10
N ASN A 90 -8.71 9.51 -8.99
CA ASN A 90 -7.60 10.44 -8.75
C ASN A 90 -6.17 9.86 -8.82
N ILE A 91 -5.97 8.63 -9.31
CA ILE A 91 -4.62 8.14 -9.56
C ILE A 91 -4.17 8.43 -11.00
N ASP A 92 -3.00 9.04 -11.16
CA ASP A 92 -2.30 9.11 -12.44
C ASP A 92 -1.93 7.66 -12.88
N LEU A 93 -2.70 7.09 -13.81
CA LEU A 93 -2.46 5.75 -14.37
C LEU A 93 -1.49 5.83 -15.55
N TYR A 94 -0.40 5.06 -15.47
CA TYR A 94 0.47 4.80 -16.62
C TYR A 94 -0.03 3.55 -17.35
N GLU A 95 -0.37 3.71 -18.62
CA GLU A 95 -0.72 2.63 -19.54
C GLU A 95 0.48 2.33 -20.44
N GLY A 96 1.24 1.29 -20.10
CA GLY A 96 2.38 0.83 -20.90
C GLY A 96 2.13 -0.54 -21.52
N ASP A 97 2.84 -0.84 -22.61
CA ASP A 97 2.67 -2.09 -23.38
C ASP A 97 2.90 -3.37 -22.56
N VAL A 98 3.79 -3.30 -21.57
CA VAL A 98 4.14 -4.45 -20.70
C VAL A 98 3.34 -4.45 -19.40
N ALA A 99 3.06 -3.27 -18.88
CA ALA A 99 2.46 -3.10 -17.57
C ALA A 99 1.66 -1.81 -17.51
N HIS A 100 0.46 -1.92 -16.97
CA HIS A 100 -0.25 -0.78 -16.41
C HIS A 100 0.20 -0.59 -14.97
N SER A 101 0.33 0.65 -14.54
CA SER A 101 0.77 0.91 -13.17
C SER A 101 0.35 2.26 -12.64
N TYR A 102 0.25 2.32 -11.32
CA TYR A 102 -0.21 3.51 -10.63
C TYR A 102 0.42 3.60 -9.23
N ASN A 103 0.39 4.79 -8.63
CA ASN A 103 0.84 4.99 -7.24
C ASN A 103 -0.23 5.74 -6.45
N SER A 104 -0.69 5.15 -5.34
CA SER A 104 -1.66 5.74 -4.43
C SER A 104 -1.01 6.18 -3.13
N ILE A 105 -1.48 7.29 -2.58
CA ILE A 105 -1.28 7.58 -1.15
C ILE A 105 -2.29 6.73 -0.39
N VAL A 106 -1.83 5.82 0.46
CA VAL A 106 -2.71 4.85 1.14
C VAL A 106 -2.98 5.14 2.60
N THR A 107 -2.32 6.15 3.15
CA THR A 107 -2.50 6.62 4.54
C THR A 107 -2.44 8.15 4.59
N PRO A 108 -2.94 8.78 5.67
CA PRO A 108 -2.82 10.23 5.86
C PRO A 108 -1.37 10.76 5.90
N TYR A 109 -0.39 9.87 6.05
CA TYR A 109 1.02 10.18 6.25
C TYR A 109 1.87 9.96 4.98
N SER A 110 1.26 10.12 3.80
CA SER A 110 1.95 10.12 2.50
C SER A 110 2.73 8.83 2.18
N GLN A 111 2.27 7.67 2.68
CA GLN A 111 2.84 6.38 2.28
C GLN A 111 2.36 6.03 0.87
N HIS A 112 3.31 5.70 0.01
CA HIS A 112 3.09 5.51 -1.41
C HIS A 112 3.03 4.01 -1.73
N LEU A 113 1.86 3.56 -2.19
CA LEU A 113 1.66 2.21 -2.68
C LEU A 113 1.64 2.21 -4.21
N PHE A 114 2.71 1.72 -4.81
CA PHE A 114 2.81 1.43 -6.22
C PHE A 114 2.27 0.04 -6.54
N VAL A 115 1.45 -0.07 -7.58
CA VAL A 115 0.90 -1.34 -8.07
C VAL A 115 1.16 -1.42 -9.57
N SER A 116 1.69 -2.57 -10.02
CA SER A 116 1.87 -2.92 -11.44
C SER A 116 1.02 -4.13 -11.78
N TYR A 117 0.38 -4.13 -12.95
CA TYR A 117 -0.48 -5.22 -13.42
C TYR A 117 -0.44 -5.37 -14.95
N GLU A 118 -0.77 -6.57 -15.43
CA GLU A 118 -0.77 -6.92 -16.85
C GLU A 118 -1.90 -6.20 -17.60
N PRO A 119 -1.65 -5.56 -18.76
CA PRO A 119 -2.68 -4.87 -19.53
C PRO A 119 -3.86 -5.77 -19.93
N ASP A 120 -3.58 -6.99 -20.40
CA ASP A 120 -4.62 -7.86 -20.96
C ASP A 120 -5.39 -8.63 -19.89
N THR A 121 -4.68 -9.25 -18.95
CA THR A 121 -5.28 -10.15 -17.94
C THR A 121 -5.72 -9.43 -16.68
N GLN A 122 -5.24 -8.19 -16.48
CA GLN A 122 -5.37 -7.40 -15.26
C GLN A 122 -4.72 -8.05 -14.03
N LEU A 123 -3.90 -9.09 -14.19
CA LEU A 123 -3.24 -9.75 -13.06
C LEU A 123 -2.12 -8.87 -12.49
N VAL A 124 -2.10 -8.72 -11.17
CA VAL A 124 -1.08 -7.93 -10.47
C VAL A 124 0.28 -8.61 -10.60
N ARG A 125 1.26 -7.85 -11.09
CA ARG A 125 2.65 -8.29 -11.29
C ARG A 125 3.50 -8.06 -10.05
N GLY A 126 3.24 -6.95 -9.36
CA GLY A 126 3.90 -6.62 -8.11
C GLY A 126 3.31 -5.39 -7.42
N ILE A 127 3.66 -5.25 -6.15
CA ILE A 127 3.24 -4.18 -5.25
C ILE A 127 4.48 -3.66 -4.53
N MET A 128 4.61 -2.34 -4.40
CA MET A 128 5.69 -1.71 -3.63
C MET A 128 5.12 -0.62 -2.75
N LEU A 129 5.33 -0.74 -1.45
CA LEU A 129 5.06 0.28 -0.46
C LEU A 129 6.36 0.98 -0.09
N THR A 130 6.45 2.27 -0.40
CA THR A 130 7.56 3.13 0.03
C THR A 130 7.05 4.11 1.07
N GLY A 131 7.76 4.20 2.19
CA GLY A 131 7.43 5.13 3.26
C GLY A 131 8.67 5.58 4.01
N ASN A 132 8.55 6.72 4.70
CA ASN A 132 9.60 7.25 5.56
C ASN A 132 9.00 7.55 6.94
N PRO A 133 8.54 6.54 7.71
CA PRO A 133 7.88 6.77 8.98
C PRO A 133 8.82 7.53 9.93
N GLN A 134 8.39 8.71 10.38
CA GLN A 134 9.13 9.60 11.28
C GLN A 134 8.79 9.38 12.75
N ASP A 135 7.61 8.84 13.03
CA ASP A 135 7.13 8.58 14.39
C ASP A 135 6.42 7.23 14.52
N GLU A 136 5.99 6.91 15.75
CA GLU A 136 5.32 5.66 16.08
C GLU A 136 3.99 5.49 15.35
N LEU A 137 3.22 6.58 15.17
CA LEU A 137 1.93 6.53 14.51
C LEU A 137 2.09 6.25 13.02
N GLU A 138 3.02 6.91 12.35
CA GLU A 138 3.38 6.63 10.96
C GLU A 138 3.89 5.20 10.78
N ALA A 139 4.69 4.71 11.73
CA ALA A 139 5.16 3.32 11.72
C ALA A 139 4.01 2.32 11.86
N ILE A 140 3.04 2.56 12.75
CA ILE A 140 1.84 1.73 12.90
C ILE A 140 1.06 1.67 11.59
N HIS A 141 0.86 2.81 10.91
CA HIS A 141 0.19 2.85 9.61
C HIS A 141 0.96 2.07 8.55
N TYR A 142 2.28 2.25 8.49
CA TYR A 142 3.14 1.55 7.53
C TYR A 142 3.04 0.03 7.70
N ILE A 143 3.15 -0.42 8.95
CA ILE A 143 3.00 -1.83 9.32
C ILE A 143 1.59 -2.33 8.99
N GLY A 144 0.55 -1.54 9.27
CA GLY A 144 -0.84 -1.88 8.95
C GLY A 144 -1.07 -2.11 7.45
N VAL A 145 -0.44 -1.31 6.59
CA VAL A 145 -0.50 -1.55 5.13
C VAL A 145 0.20 -2.85 4.75
N ILE A 146 1.38 -3.13 5.33
CA ILE A 146 2.12 -4.38 5.08
C ILE A 146 1.29 -5.59 5.51
N THR A 147 0.72 -5.58 6.71
CA THR A 147 -0.10 -6.69 7.22
C THR A 147 -1.34 -6.90 6.36
N ASN A 148 -1.96 -5.82 5.88
CA ASN A 148 -3.10 -5.87 4.95
C ASN A 148 -2.71 -6.59 3.65
N ILE A 149 -1.60 -6.19 3.01
CA ILE A 149 -1.11 -6.80 1.77
C ILE A 149 -0.83 -8.30 1.96
N VAL A 150 -0.15 -8.67 3.06
CA VAL A 150 0.14 -10.09 3.34
C VAL A 150 -1.15 -10.89 3.57
N ALA A 151 -2.16 -10.33 4.23
CA ALA A 151 -3.44 -10.99 4.45
C ALA A 151 -4.20 -11.24 3.13
N ILE A 152 -4.27 -10.24 2.24
CA ILE A 152 -4.96 -10.32 0.95
C ILE A 152 -4.30 -11.36 0.05
N LEU A 153 -2.96 -11.39 0.00
CA LEU A 153 -2.21 -12.28 -0.88
C LEU A 153 -2.07 -13.71 -0.32
N ASN A 154 -2.50 -13.95 0.93
CA ASN A 154 -2.47 -15.27 1.55
C ASN A 154 -3.81 -15.58 2.24
N PRO A 155 -4.93 -15.56 1.50
CA PRO A 155 -6.26 -15.67 2.10
C PRO A 155 -6.47 -17.04 2.77
N ASP A 156 -5.74 -18.07 2.35
CA ASP A 156 -5.81 -19.43 2.89
C ASP A 156 -4.94 -19.67 4.13
N LEU A 157 -3.98 -18.79 4.40
CA LEU A 157 -3.14 -18.92 5.59
C LEU A 157 -3.86 -18.40 6.83
N SER A 158 -3.61 -19.08 7.96
CA SER A 158 -4.00 -18.62 9.29
C SER A 158 -3.24 -17.33 9.68
N PRO A 159 -3.72 -16.58 10.69
CA PRO A 159 -3.01 -15.41 11.22
C PRO A 159 -1.56 -15.73 11.64
N GLU A 160 -1.33 -16.87 12.29
CA GLU A 160 0.01 -17.27 12.73
C GLU A 160 0.96 -17.52 11.54
N GLU A 161 0.49 -18.21 10.50
CA GLU A 161 1.26 -18.46 9.29
C GLU A 161 1.61 -17.16 8.56
N ARG A 162 0.67 -16.21 8.47
CA ARG A 162 0.92 -14.87 7.92
C ARG A 162 1.94 -14.10 8.76
N THR A 163 1.84 -14.16 10.08
CA THR A 163 2.83 -13.58 10.99
C THR A 163 4.20 -14.21 10.79
N ASN A 164 4.29 -15.51 10.51
CA ASN A 164 5.56 -16.18 10.25
C ASN A 164 6.25 -15.68 8.97
N ILE A 165 5.50 -15.27 7.93
CA ILE A 165 6.07 -14.58 6.77
C ILE A 165 6.74 -13.27 7.21
N LEU A 166 6.04 -12.47 8.01
CA LEU A 166 6.53 -11.17 8.49
C LEU A 166 7.75 -11.34 9.42
N LYS A 167 7.77 -12.38 10.26
CA LYS A 167 8.92 -12.75 11.09
C LYS A 167 10.17 -13.10 10.29
N LYS A 168 10.02 -13.82 9.18
CA LYS A 168 11.15 -14.11 8.26
C LYS A 168 11.72 -12.85 7.61
N LEU A 169 10.94 -11.76 7.53
CA LEU A 169 11.43 -10.45 7.11
C LEU A 169 12.10 -9.65 8.24
N GLY A 170 12.16 -10.19 9.46
CA GLY A 170 12.69 -9.49 10.64
C GLY A 170 11.68 -8.59 11.36
N MET A 171 10.39 -8.68 10.99
CA MET A 171 9.31 -7.97 11.69
C MET A 171 8.75 -8.83 12.83
N PHE A 172 8.29 -8.22 13.93
CA PHE A 172 7.63 -8.96 15.04
C PHE A 172 8.46 -10.12 15.64
N ASP A 173 9.79 -9.98 15.69
CA ASP A 173 10.70 -10.97 16.28
C ASP A 173 10.76 -10.88 17.84
N GLY A 174 9.90 -10.05 18.43
CA GLY A 174 9.86 -9.77 19.87
C GLY A 174 10.87 -8.72 20.33
N LYS A 175 11.66 -8.13 19.42
CA LYS A 175 12.62 -7.06 19.71
C LYS A 175 12.09 -5.73 19.16
N LYS A 176 12.71 -4.63 19.62
CA LYS A 176 12.54 -3.33 18.97
C LYS A 176 13.34 -3.33 17.65
N THR A 177 12.68 -3.69 16.56
CA THR A 177 13.33 -3.73 15.23
C THR A 177 13.43 -2.33 14.63
N ASN A 178 14.64 -1.94 14.22
CA ASN A 178 14.84 -0.80 13.34
C ASN A 178 14.67 -1.23 11.88
N TYR A 179 13.51 -0.95 11.28
CA TYR A 179 13.21 -1.37 9.90
C TYR A 179 14.11 -0.70 8.84
N ARG A 180 14.77 0.43 9.16
CA ARG A 180 15.74 1.08 8.27
C ARG A 180 17.04 0.28 8.10
N ALA A 181 17.29 -0.68 8.98
CA ALA A 181 18.47 -1.55 8.92
C ALA A 181 18.21 -2.92 8.26
N LEU A 182 16.97 -3.17 7.80
CA LEU A 182 16.63 -4.44 7.17
C LEU A 182 17.00 -4.45 5.69
N ASP A 183 17.56 -5.56 5.20
CA ASP A 183 17.60 -5.92 3.78
C ASP A 183 17.37 -7.42 3.71
N THR A 184 16.09 -7.81 3.78
CA THR A 184 15.68 -9.20 3.93
C THR A 184 14.61 -9.55 2.90
N SER A 185 14.61 -10.81 2.49
CA SER A 185 13.60 -11.34 1.59
C SER A 185 13.19 -12.73 2.04
N THR A 186 11.93 -13.07 1.80
CA THR A 186 11.38 -14.40 2.03
C THR A 186 10.38 -14.73 0.94
N GLN A 187 10.02 -16.00 0.84
CA GLN A 187 9.09 -16.50 -0.18
C GLN A 187 8.02 -17.36 0.48
N ASN A 188 6.79 -17.24 0.00
CA ASN A 188 5.69 -18.15 0.30
C ASN A 188 5.04 -18.59 -1.02
N GLY A 189 5.14 -19.87 -1.36
CA GLY A 189 4.72 -20.36 -2.68
C GLY A 189 5.45 -19.63 -3.81
N ASN A 190 4.70 -19.07 -4.76
CA ASN A 190 5.25 -18.27 -5.86
C ASN A 190 5.29 -16.75 -5.56
N ILE A 191 5.10 -16.33 -4.30
CA ILE A 191 5.14 -14.93 -3.90
C ILE A 191 6.42 -14.63 -3.13
N THR A 192 7.18 -13.66 -3.62
CA THR A 192 8.38 -13.13 -2.98
C THR A 192 8.05 -11.84 -2.24
N TYR A 193 8.40 -11.78 -0.97
CA TYR A 193 8.33 -10.60 -0.12
C TYR A 193 9.74 -10.08 0.14
N LYS A 194 9.91 -8.77 0.12
CA LYS A 194 11.19 -8.12 0.44
C LYS A 194 10.93 -6.88 1.26
N ILE A 195 11.76 -6.64 2.27
CA ILE A 195 11.84 -5.36 2.95
C ILE A 195 13.26 -4.84 2.85
N LYS A 196 13.40 -3.57 2.47
CA LYS A 196 14.68 -2.90 2.35
C LYS A 196 14.58 -1.52 2.98
N GLY A 197 15.28 -1.35 4.09
CA GLY A 197 15.53 -0.06 4.70
C GLY A 197 16.67 0.68 4.01
N THR A 198 16.56 2.00 4.06
CA THR A 198 17.65 2.94 3.79
C THR A 198 17.70 3.94 4.93
N GLU A 199 18.69 4.84 4.93
CA GLU A 199 18.72 5.95 5.88
C GLU A 199 17.43 6.79 5.82
N LYS A 200 16.79 6.90 4.66
CA LYS A 200 15.70 7.85 4.38
C LYS A 200 14.34 7.20 4.12
N SER A 201 14.26 5.88 4.00
CA SER A 201 13.01 5.21 3.67
C SER A 201 13.03 3.74 4.08
N VAL A 202 11.85 3.14 4.07
CA VAL A 202 11.66 1.70 4.10
C VAL A 202 10.80 1.35 2.88
N ASP A 203 11.29 0.40 2.09
CA ASP A 203 10.58 -0.17 0.96
C ASP A 203 10.14 -1.58 1.33
N PHE A 204 8.85 -1.86 1.19
CA PHE A 204 8.28 -3.20 1.25
C PHE A 204 7.78 -3.56 -0.14
N MET A 205 8.23 -4.70 -0.65
CA MET A 205 7.96 -5.13 -2.02
C MET A 205 7.40 -6.54 -2.03
N VAL A 206 6.39 -6.76 -2.86
CA VAL A 206 5.79 -8.07 -3.10
C VAL A 206 5.72 -8.31 -4.60
N THR A 207 6.26 -9.43 -5.06
CA THR A 207 6.31 -9.78 -6.49
C THR A 207 6.13 -11.29 -6.67
N ALA A 208 5.78 -11.70 -7.88
CA ALA A 208 5.86 -13.11 -8.23
C ALA A 208 7.32 -13.59 -8.29
N LYS A 209 7.57 -14.87 -8.04
CA LYS A 209 8.92 -15.43 -7.88
C LYS A 209 9.87 -15.18 -9.06
N GLY A 210 9.34 -15.13 -10.28
CA GLY A 210 10.11 -14.96 -11.51
C GLY A 210 10.37 -13.49 -11.86
N MET A 211 9.82 -12.55 -11.09
CA MET A 211 10.01 -11.12 -11.34
C MET A 211 11.35 -10.63 -10.82
N ASN A 212 12.12 -9.99 -11.69
CA ASN A 212 13.29 -9.23 -11.32
C ASN A 212 12.87 -7.95 -10.56
N THR A 213 13.61 -7.64 -9.49
CA THR A 213 13.38 -6.47 -8.63
C THR A 213 14.54 -5.47 -8.68
N VAL A 214 15.44 -5.65 -9.64
CA VAL A 214 16.64 -4.83 -9.85
C VAL A 214 16.78 -4.47 -11.33
N THR A 215 17.15 -3.21 -11.57
CA THR A 215 17.56 -2.71 -12.88
C THR A 215 19.08 -2.58 -12.89
N LYS A 216 19.75 -3.20 -13.87
CA LYS A 216 21.20 -3.08 -14.12
C LYS A 216 21.42 -2.35 -15.44
N ALA A 217 22.65 -1.89 -15.69
CA ALA A 217 22.99 -1.23 -16.96
C ALA A 217 22.71 -2.11 -18.21
N SER A 218 22.72 -3.44 -18.06
CA SER A 218 22.42 -4.40 -19.12
C SER A 218 20.95 -4.84 -19.17
N THR A 219 20.07 -4.32 -18.31
CA THR A 219 18.65 -4.68 -18.32
C THR A 219 18.00 -4.20 -19.61
N ASN A 220 17.32 -5.11 -20.31
CA ASN A 220 16.53 -4.75 -21.49
C ASN A 220 15.44 -3.75 -21.06
N ALA A 221 15.36 -2.61 -21.76
CA ALA A 221 14.39 -1.55 -21.47
C ALA A 221 12.92 -1.97 -21.60
N ASN A 222 12.65 -3.15 -22.18
CA ASN A 222 11.33 -3.76 -22.31
C ASN A 222 11.25 -5.16 -21.71
N ASP A 223 12.10 -5.49 -20.73
CA ASP A 223 12.04 -6.77 -20.03
C ASP A 223 10.64 -6.97 -19.38
N PRO A 224 9.83 -7.93 -19.87
CA PRO A 224 8.48 -8.17 -19.38
C PRO A 224 8.47 -8.84 -18.01
N HIS A 225 9.62 -9.18 -17.43
CA HIS A 225 9.73 -9.84 -16.13
C HIS A 225 10.53 -8.99 -15.14
N ASN A 226 10.48 -7.66 -15.26
CA ASN A 226 11.17 -6.74 -14.36
C ASN A 226 10.23 -5.72 -13.71
N PHE A 227 9.90 -5.95 -12.44
CA PHE A 227 9.00 -5.08 -11.68
C PHE A 227 9.64 -3.72 -11.35
N LYS A 228 10.97 -3.67 -11.18
CA LYS A 228 11.65 -2.39 -10.94
C LYS A 228 11.57 -1.48 -12.16
N LEU A 229 11.64 -2.07 -13.35
CA LEU A 229 11.46 -1.36 -14.61
C LEU A 229 10.04 -0.82 -14.78
N ASP A 230 9.01 -1.56 -14.36
CA ASP A 230 7.62 -1.06 -14.32
C ASP A 230 7.54 0.24 -13.50
N TYR A 231 8.14 0.24 -12.30
CA TYR A 231 8.20 1.43 -11.43
C TYR A 231 9.01 2.57 -12.07
N ASP A 232 10.17 2.29 -12.65
CA ASP A 232 11.02 3.31 -13.28
C ASP A 232 10.29 3.99 -14.45
N LYS A 233 9.60 3.21 -15.29
CA LYS A 233 8.78 3.72 -16.40
C LYS A 233 7.63 4.60 -15.90
N TYR A 234 6.93 4.17 -14.85
CA TYR A 234 5.90 4.97 -14.21
C TYR A 234 6.43 6.32 -13.72
N ILE A 235 7.56 6.33 -13.00
CA ILE A 235 8.18 7.56 -12.48
C ILE A 235 8.63 8.49 -13.61
N MET A 236 9.23 7.94 -14.67
CA MET A 236 9.62 8.71 -15.85
C MET A 236 8.40 9.35 -16.53
N TRP A 237 7.34 8.58 -16.74
CA TRP A 237 6.08 9.06 -17.29
C TRP A 237 5.46 10.16 -16.42
N LYS A 238 5.35 9.93 -15.11
CA LYS A 238 4.79 10.90 -14.17
C LYS A 238 5.58 12.21 -14.13
N THR A 239 6.91 12.11 -14.15
CA THR A 239 7.81 13.27 -14.23
C THR A 239 7.54 14.08 -15.50
N LYS A 240 7.41 13.40 -16.66
CA LYS A 240 7.08 14.06 -17.93
C LYS A 240 5.72 14.76 -17.89
N VAL A 241 4.69 14.09 -17.35
CA VAL A 241 3.35 14.68 -17.19
C VAL A 241 3.41 15.93 -16.31
N TYR A 242 4.12 15.86 -15.18
CA TYR A 242 4.28 16.99 -14.26
C TYR A 242 5.00 18.19 -14.91
N LEU A 243 6.11 17.94 -15.61
CA LEU A 243 6.86 18.99 -16.32
C LEU A 243 6.02 19.66 -17.40
N ASN A 244 5.27 18.88 -18.18
CA ASN A 244 4.37 19.43 -19.20
C ASN A 244 3.26 20.30 -18.59
N ARG A 245 2.66 19.89 -17.47
CA ARG A 245 1.65 20.69 -16.75
C ARG A 245 2.24 22.01 -16.25
N LYS A 246 3.46 22.01 -15.71
CA LYS A 246 4.15 23.23 -15.28
C LYS A 246 4.44 24.19 -16.43
N GLN A 247 4.95 23.69 -17.55
CA GLN A 247 5.20 24.51 -18.73
C GLN A 247 3.91 25.11 -19.30
N GLY A 248 2.81 24.33 -19.32
CA GLY A 248 1.49 24.82 -19.71
C GLY A 248 0.98 25.93 -18.79
N ALA A 249 1.12 25.77 -17.47
CA ALA A 249 0.71 26.78 -16.49
C ALA A 249 1.52 28.09 -16.62
N ALA A 250 2.84 27.99 -16.86
CA ALA A 250 3.69 29.15 -17.11
C ALA A 250 3.24 29.92 -18.35
N LYS A 251 3.01 29.23 -19.47
CA LYS A 251 2.51 29.85 -20.71
C LYS A 251 1.13 30.51 -20.55
N TYR A 252 0.22 29.90 -19.78
CA TYR A 252 -1.08 30.49 -19.48
C TYR A 252 -0.94 31.81 -18.69
N ASN A 253 -0.07 31.83 -17.67
CA ASN A 253 0.16 33.03 -16.87
C ASN A 253 0.78 34.16 -17.71
N GLU A 254 1.77 33.86 -18.56
CA GLU A 254 2.35 34.85 -19.50
C GLU A 254 1.30 35.42 -20.46
N MET A 255 0.40 34.59 -20.98
CA MET A 255 -0.68 35.04 -21.86
C MET A 255 -1.69 35.93 -21.11
N LYS A 256 -2.05 35.55 -19.89
CA LYS A 256 -2.96 36.33 -19.03
C LYS A 256 -2.38 37.71 -18.73
N GLU A 257 -1.10 37.81 -18.36
CA GLU A 257 -0.43 39.08 -18.10
C GLU A 257 -0.38 40.01 -19.33
N ARG A 258 -0.23 39.44 -20.52
CA ARG A 258 -0.28 40.20 -21.79
C ARG A 258 -1.68 40.73 -22.12
N LEU A 259 -2.73 40.01 -21.74
CA LEU A 259 -4.12 40.40 -21.99
C LEU A 259 -4.66 41.42 -20.97
N THR A 260 -3.96 41.61 -19.84
CA THR A 260 -4.34 42.58 -18.79
C THR A 260 -3.53 43.88 -18.83
N LYS A 261 -2.69 44.07 -19.83
CA LYS A 261 -1.96 45.32 -20.13
C LYS A 261 -2.54 45.97 -21.37
#